data_AF-A0A6M3ZWM5-F1
#
_entry.id   AF-A0A6M3ZWM5-F1
#
_cell.length_a   1.000
_cell.length_b   1.000
_cell.length_c   1.000
_cell.angle_alpha   90.00
_cell.angle_beta   90.00
_cell.angle_gamma   90.00
#
_symmetry.space_group_name_H-M   'P 1'
#
loop_
_entity.id
_entity.type
_entity.pdbx_description
1 polymer ?
#
loop_
_entity_poly.entity_id
_entity_poly.type
_entity_poly.pdbx_seq_one_letter_code
_entity_poly.pdbx_strand_id
1 'polypeptide(L)'
;MQFINPRLDKAALERRDELLRNGRLKKEDAWDNGIPNGWSFLANFDLSVSEQIIQHALDVYSITGMNFYARAFTEFSLQWMIPDEKNEYPSRLEDLEVYSGNIDNTVDKHGIAGRWDDFCLTLEAQRFADVFANANELRLRLDITSQSGMVPPRTGVYLPLDDPHGTPQFCWTGEPSGELKKCSTFNDLGLEALASVGREALWLDDYCMNQFVQSHLQDPLLRADPYFKDSVNDPELAASLVARQAFTSRSCEWVYVEQLHGQPIDWSENPSHAGT
;
A
#
# COMPACT_ATOMS: atom_id res chain seq x y z
N MET A 1 33.59 11.64 4.14
CA MET A 1 33.34 10.18 4.16
C MET A 1 32.75 9.84 2.81
N GLN A 2 33.55 9.27 1.90
CA GLN A 2 33.10 8.94 0.54
C GLN A 2 32.26 7.67 0.64
N PHE A 3 30.97 7.75 0.32
CA PHE A 3 30.13 6.56 0.18
C PHE A 3 30.60 5.83 -1.09
N ILE A 4 31.46 4.83 -0.91
CA ILE A 4 31.89 3.93 -1.97
C ILE A 4 30.69 3.02 -2.26
N ASN A 5 29.94 3.31 -3.33
CA ASN A 5 28.87 2.44 -3.79
C ASN A 5 29.49 1.39 -4.73
N PRO A 6 29.66 0.13 -4.30
CA PRO A 6 30.34 -0.90 -5.09
C PRO A 6 29.67 -1.19 -6.44
N ARG A 7 28.40 -0.81 -6.61
CA ARG A 7 27.71 -0.88 -7.91
C ARG A 7 28.12 0.24 -8.87
N LEU A 8 28.40 1.44 -8.37
CA LEU A 8 28.92 2.54 -9.18
C LEU A 8 30.36 2.26 -9.62
N ASP A 9 31.18 1.68 -8.75
CA ASP A 9 32.54 1.25 -9.11
C ASP A 9 32.52 0.15 -10.16
N LYS A 10 31.64 -0.84 -10.02
CA LYS A 10 31.44 -1.89 -11.03
C LYS A 10 30.95 -1.31 -12.36
N ALA A 11 29.99 -0.37 -12.32
CA ALA A 11 29.49 0.29 -13.52
C ALA A 11 30.57 1.12 -14.24
N ALA A 12 31.43 1.82 -13.49
CA ALA A 12 32.57 2.55 -14.03
C ALA A 12 33.63 1.60 -14.63
N LEU A 13 33.90 0.48 -13.96
CA LEU A 13 34.86 -0.54 -14.40
C LEU A 13 34.39 -1.27 -15.66
N GLU A 14 33.09 -1.50 -15.78
CA GLU A 14 32.43 -2.03 -16.98
C GLU A 14 32.15 -0.95 -18.04
N ARG A 15 32.57 0.30 -17.80
CA ARG A 15 32.44 1.45 -18.71
C ARG A 15 30.98 1.66 -19.18
N ARG A 16 30.01 1.40 -18.30
CA ARG A 16 28.58 1.51 -18.60
C ARG A 16 28.19 2.93 -19.04
N ASP A 17 28.82 3.94 -18.46
CA ASP A 17 28.65 5.35 -18.87
C ASP A 17 29.10 5.61 -20.31
N GLU A 18 30.04 4.82 -20.84
CA GLU A 18 30.45 4.91 -22.24
C GLU A 18 29.43 4.24 -23.18
N LEU A 19 28.66 3.25 -22.72
CA LEU A 19 27.50 2.73 -23.47
C LEU A 19 26.41 3.80 -23.60
N LEU A 20 26.26 4.67 -22.58
CA LEU A 20 25.34 5.81 -22.58
C LEU A 20 25.86 6.98 -23.43
N ARG A 21 27.17 7.24 -23.44
CA ARG A 21 27.80 8.38 -24.14
C ARG A 21 28.20 8.13 -25.60
N ASN A 22 28.49 6.88 -26.00
CA ASN A 22 29.01 6.57 -27.35
C ASN A 22 27.95 6.45 -28.46
N GLY A 23 26.67 6.72 -28.20
CA GLY A 23 25.66 6.76 -29.27
C GLY A 23 25.53 5.46 -30.07
N ARG A 24 25.85 4.29 -29.49
CA ARG A 24 25.40 2.98 -30.01
C ARG A 24 23.90 2.73 -29.75
N LEU A 25 23.27 3.66 -29.06
CA LEU A 25 21.86 3.98 -29.20
C LEU A 25 21.76 5.20 -30.12
N LYS A 26 21.90 5.00 -31.43
CA LYS A 26 21.49 6.07 -32.35
C LYS A 26 19.97 6.20 -32.23
N LYS A 27 19.46 7.42 -32.42
CA LYS A 27 18.02 7.68 -32.58
C LYS A 27 17.40 6.76 -33.66
N GLU A 28 18.24 6.36 -34.61
CA GLU A 28 17.98 5.39 -35.69
C GLU A 28 17.88 3.94 -35.18
N ASP A 29 18.73 3.49 -34.23
CA ASP A 29 18.72 2.10 -33.72
C ASP A 29 17.51 1.80 -32.82
N ALA A 30 16.96 2.82 -32.15
CA ALA A 30 15.71 2.72 -31.38
C ALA A 30 14.46 2.68 -32.28
N TRP A 31 14.56 3.23 -33.49
CA TRP A 31 13.48 3.24 -34.48
C TRP A 31 13.52 1.98 -35.38
N ASP A 32 14.72 1.55 -35.79
CA ASP A 32 14.93 0.41 -36.69
C ASP A 32 14.81 -0.96 -35.99
N ASN A 33 14.96 -1.03 -34.66
CA ASN A 33 14.71 -2.26 -33.87
C ASN A 33 13.34 -2.29 -33.17
N GLY A 34 12.52 -1.23 -33.30
CA GLY A 34 11.17 -1.18 -32.75
C GLY A 34 11.06 -1.21 -31.22
N ILE A 35 12.15 -1.01 -30.48
CA ILE A 35 12.15 -1.02 -29.01
C ILE A 35 12.29 0.40 -28.50
N PRO A 36 11.21 1.04 -28.05
CA PRO A 36 11.32 2.35 -27.44
C PRO A 36 12.11 2.26 -26.12
N ASN A 37 12.93 3.26 -25.88
CA ASN A 37 13.85 3.33 -24.75
C ASN A 37 13.12 3.90 -23.50
N GLY A 38 13.18 3.18 -22.37
CA GLY A 38 12.47 3.55 -21.14
C GLY A 38 13.21 4.53 -20.19
N TRP A 39 14.37 5.06 -20.55
CA TRP A 39 15.21 5.91 -19.67
C TRP A 39 14.49 7.13 -19.09
N SER A 40 13.60 7.78 -19.86
CA SER A 40 12.84 8.93 -19.38
C SER A 40 11.90 8.58 -18.23
N PHE A 41 11.37 7.35 -18.20
CA PHE A 41 10.48 6.90 -17.12
C PHE A 41 11.26 6.72 -15.81
N LEU A 42 12.47 6.15 -15.88
CA LEU A 42 13.33 6.01 -14.70
C LEU A 42 13.76 7.38 -14.16
N ALA A 43 14.16 8.32 -15.02
CA ALA A 43 14.55 9.66 -14.61
C ALA A 43 13.38 10.44 -13.99
N ASN A 44 12.17 10.30 -14.55
CA ASN A 44 10.97 10.93 -13.98
C ASN A 44 10.59 10.32 -12.62
N PHE A 45 10.75 9.00 -12.45
CA PHE A 45 10.52 8.34 -11.18
C PHE A 45 11.51 8.80 -10.10
N ASP A 46 12.80 8.86 -10.43
CA ASP A 46 13.85 9.37 -9.52
C ASP A 46 13.62 10.83 -9.10
N LEU A 47 13.23 11.69 -10.05
CA LEU A 47 12.83 13.06 -9.76
C LEU A 47 11.61 13.11 -8.83
N SER A 48 10.58 12.31 -9.10
CA SER A 48 9.36 12.26 -8.29
C SER A 48 9.64 11.84 -6.85
N VAL A 49 10.44 10.79 -6.65
CA VAL A 49 10.86 10.34 -5.31
C VAL A 49 11.70 11.41 -4.60
N SER A 50 12.63 12.06 -5.31
CA SER A 50 13.46 13.13 -4.74
C SER A 50 12.63 14.33 -4.29
N GLU A 51 11.65 14.74 -5.10
CA GLU A 51 10.71 15.80 -4.75
C GLU A 51 9.87 15.44 -3.52
N GLN A 52 9.39 14.20 -3.43
CA GLN A 52 8.63 13.72 -2.27
C GLN A 52 9.45 13.73 -0.98
N ILE A 53 10.72 13.31 -1.03
CA ILE A 53 11.62 13.37 0.13
C ILE A 53 11.77 14.81 0.65
N ILE A 54 11.86 15.79 -0.27
CA ILE A 54 11.98 17.21 0.09
C ILE A 54 10.65 17.73 0.65
N GLN A 55 9.53 17.39 -0.01
CA GLN A 55 8.17 17.81 0.36
C GLN A 55 7.74 17.27 1.72
N HIS A 56 8.27 16.13 2.15
CA HIS A 56 8.00 15.56 3.46
C HIS A 56 8.34 16.53 4.61
N ALA A 57 9.39 17.34 4.47
CA ALA A 57 9.77 18.36 5.46
C ALA A 57 8.76 19.52 5.56
N LEU A 58 7.86 19.64 4.58
CA LEU A 58 6.79 20.63 4.51
C LEU A 58 5.41 20.02 4.78
N ASP A 59 5.36 18.78 5.29
CA ASP A 59 4.13 18.03 5.50
C ASP A 59 3.31 17.85 4.21
N VAL A 60 3.97 17.74 3.05
CA VAL A 60 3.31 17.49 1.76
C VAL A 60 3.63 16.07 1.30
N TYR A 61 2.59 15.33 0.93
CA TYR A 61 2.67 13.94 0.52
C TYR A 61 1.93 13.74 -0.80
N SER A 62 2.45 12.84 -1.64
CA SER A 62 1.86 12.51 -2.93
C SER A 62 2.21 11.09 -3.34
N ILE A 63 1.44 10.54 -4.29
CA ILE A 63 1.69 9.20 -4.84
C ILE A 63 3.04 9.15 -5.57
N THR A 64 3.73 8.02 -5.47
CA THR A 64 5.08 7.73 -5.97
C THR A 64 5.19 7.71 -7.50
N GLY A 65 4.08 7.47 -8.21
CA GLY A 65 4.10 7.28 -9.67
C GLY A 65 4.71 5.96 -10.13
N MET A 66 4.98 5.03 -9.22
CA MET A 66 5.61 3.74 -9.49
C MET A 66 4.88 2.94 -10.57
N ASN A 67 3.55 2.95 -10.58
CA ASN A 67 2.73 2.27 -11.61
C ASN A 67 3.10 2.66 -13.05
N PHE A 68 3.43 3.94 -13.27
CA PHE A 68 3.86 4.40 -14.60
C PHE A 68 5.24 3.87 -14.97
N TYR A 69 6.14 3.83 -13.99
CA TYR A 69 7.49 3.30 -14.17
C TYR A 69 7.48 1.78 -14.40
N ALA A 70 6.80 1.03 -13.55
CA ALA A 70 6.57 -0.41 -13.64
C ALA A 70 6.04 -0.84 -15.01
N ARG A 71 4.99 -0.16 -15.48
CA ARG A 71 4.42 -0.41 -16.80
C ARG A 71 5.40 -0.08 -17.93
N ALA A 72 6.10 1.04 -17.83
CA ALA A 72 7.13 1.37 -18.80
C ALA A 72 8.28 0.36 -18.80
N PHE A 73 8.62 -0.23 -17.65
CA PHE A 73 9.65 -1.27 -17.58
C PHE A 73 9.26 -2.54 -18.35
N THR A 74 7.99 -2.94 -18.28
CA THR A 74 7.50 -4.12 -19.01
C THR A 74 7.36 -3.88 -20.52
N GLU A 75 7.08 -2.64 -20.92
CA GLU A 75 6.85 -2.26 -22.32
C GLU A 75 8.13 -1.77 -23.05
N PHE A 76 9.12 -1.23 -22.33
CA PHE A 76 10.29 -0.55 -22.89
C PHE A 76 11.60 -1.20 -22.41
N SER A 77 12.59 -1.33 -23.31
CA SER A 77 13.93 -1.78 -22.89
C SER A 77 14.74 -0.62 -22.33
N LEU A 78 15.40 -0.85 -21.20
CA LEU A 78 16.37 0.11 -20.64
C LEU A 78 17.79 -0.08 -21.20
N GLN A 79 18.10 -1.20 -21.86
CA GLN A 79 19.37 -1.52 -22.53
C GLN A 79 20.68 -1.41 -21.70
N TRP A 80 20.62 -1.18 -20.39
CA TRP A 80 21.80 -0.99 -19.52
C TRP A 80 22.07 -2.13 -18.53
N MET A 81 21.13 -3.06 -18.38
CA MET A 81 21.28 -4.22 -17.50
C MET A 81 22.01 -5.36 -18.22
N ILE A 82 23.01 -5.94 -17.56
CA ILE A 82 23.63 -7.19 -18.01
C ILE A 82 22.66 -8.37 -17.79
N PRO A 83 22.85 -9.53 -18.46
CA PRO A 83 21.90 -10.65 -18.38
C PRO A 83 21.58 -11.11 -16.96
N ASP A 84 22.57 -11.15 -16.06
CA ASP A 84 22.36 -11.55 -14.66
C ASP A 84 21.49 -10.53 -13.91
N GLU A 85 21.72 -9.23 -14.13
CA GLU A 85 20.91 -8.15 -13.55
C GLU A 85 19.48 -8.18 -14.13
N LYS A 86 19.32 -8.50 -15.42
CA LYS A 86 18.00 -8.64 -16.06
C LYS A 86 17.16 -9.75 -15.43
N ASN A 87 17.79 -10.79 -14.85
CA ASN A 87 17.09 -11.88 -14.17
C ASN A 87 16.71 -11.54 -12.73
N GLU A 88 17.53 -10.76 -12.02
CA GLU A 88 17.24 -10.34 -10.63
C GLU A 88 16.27 -9.15 -10.56
N TYR A 89 16.35 -8.24 -11.53
CA TYR A 89 15.65 -6.96 -11.48
C TYR A 89 14.12 -7.07 -11.35
N PRO A 90 13.42 -8.01 -12.02
CA PRO A 90 11.98 -8.15 -11.87
C PRO A 90 11.53 -8.37 -10.42
N SER A 91 12.24 -9.23 -9.67
CA SER A 91 11.90 -9.47 -8.25
C SER A 91 12.08 -8.22 -7.38
N ARG A 92 13.15 -7.44 -7.62
CA ARG A 92 13.36 -6.17 -6.90
C ARG A 92 12.37 -5.09 -7.32
N LEU A 93 11.94 -5.11 -8.57
CA LEU A 93 10.92 -4.20 -9.06
C LEU A 93 9.59 -4.52 -8.40
N GLU A 94 9.23 -5.80 -8.28
CA GLU A 94 8.04 -6.25 -7.56
C GLU A 94 8.07 -5.80 -6.09
N ASP A 95 9.19 -5.98 -5.37
CA ASP A 95 9.34 -5.46 -4.00
C ASP A 95 9.12 -3.94 -3.93
N LEU A 96 9.67 -3.20 -4.89
CA LEU A 96 9.49 -1.74 -5.00
C LEU A 96 8.06 -1.35 -5.34
N GLU A 97 7.38 -2.12 -6.21
CA GLU A 97 5.98 -1.93 -6.58
C GLU A 97 5.07 -2.12 -5.37
N VAL A 98 5.29 -3.18 -4.60
CA VAL A 98 4.52 -3.43 -3.37
C VAL A 98 4.73 -2.30 -2.36
N TYR A 99 5.99 -1.93 -2.08
CA TYR A 99 6.28 -0.87 -1.12
C TYR A 99 5.72 0.50 -1.55
N SER A 100 5.89 0.83 -2.84
CA SER A 100 5.34 2.08 -3.40
C SER A 100 3.82 2.06 -3.44
N GLY A 101 3.20 0.91 -3.71
CA GLY A 101 1.75 0.73 -3.63
C GLY A 101 1.20 0.98 -2.24
N ASN A 102 1.92 0.58 -1.19
CA ASN A 102 1.55 0.87 0.20
C ASN A 102 1.63 2.37 0.51
N ILE A 103 2.65 3.07 0.00
CA ILE A 103 2.72 4.54 0.10
C ILE A 103 1.53 5.16 -0.63
N ASP A 104 1.31 4.78 -1.89
CA ASP A 104 0.24 5.31 -2.73
C ASP A 104 -1.13 5.11 -2.08
N ASN A 105 -1.43 3.92 -1.56
CA ASN A 105 -2.68 3.65 -0.86
C ASN A 105 -2.84 4.48 0.42
N THR A 106 -1.73 4.81 1.09
CA THR A 106 -1.73 5.62 2.32
C THR A 106 -2.00 7.10 2.02
N VAL A 107 -1.43 7.62 0.93
CA VAL A 107 -1.45 9.05 0.59
C VAL A 107 -2.47 9.42 -0.49
N ASP A 108 -3.07 8.47 -1.19
CA ASP A 108 -4.09 8.79 -2.19
C ASP A 108 -5.38 9.32 -1.52
N LYS A 109 -5.77 10.54 -1.90
CA LYS A 109 -6.97 11.24 -1.44
C LYS A 109 -7.97 11.53 -2.55
N HIS A 110 -7.85 10.87 -3.71
CA HIS A 110 -8.78 11.03 -4.83
C HIS A 110 -10.11 10.28 -4.62
N GLY A 111 -10.14 9.29 -3.73
CA GLY A 111 -11.33 8.51 -3.40
C GLY A 111 -12.32 9.20 -2.43
N ILE A 112 -13.49 8.57 -2.27
CA ILE A 112 -14.51 8.97 -1.27
C ILE A 112 -14.03 8.66 0.16
N ALA A 113 -13.32 7.55 0.32
CA ALA A 113 -12.65 7.10 1.52
C ALA A 113 -11.13 6.95 1.25
N GLY A 114 -10.35 6.66 2.29
CA GLY A 114 -8.98 6.17 2.10
C GLY A 114 -8.96 4.86 1.31
N ARG A 115 -7.83 4.55 0.67
CA ARG A 115 -7.67 3.31 -0.11
C ARG A 115 -7.54 2.07 0.76
N TRP A 116 -7.12 2.25 2.01
CA TRP A 116 -7.10 1.18 3.00
C TRP A 116 -8.51 0.81 3.45
N ASP A 117 -8.74 -0.50 3.56
CA ASP A 117 -9.85 -1.11 4.28
C ASP A 117 -9.31 -2.16 5.26
N ASP A 118 -10.20 -2.75 6.06
CA ASP A 118 -9.86 -3.76 7.06
C ASP A 118 -9.16 -4.99 6.43
N PHE A 119 -9.58 -5.41 5.22
CA PHE A 119 -9.00 -6.55 4.52
C PHE A 119 -7.55 -6.27 4.13
N CYS A 120 -7.29 -5.14 3.47
CA CYS A 120 -5.95 -4.79 3.01
C CYS A 120 -4.99 -4.55 4.17
N LEU A 121 -5.43 -3.86 5.24
CA LEU A 121 -4.60 -3.67 6.43
C LEU A 121 -4.29 -5.00 7.14
N THR A 122 -5.25 -5.94 7.17
CA THR A 122 -5.03 -7.26 7.78
C THR A 122 -3.96 -8.06 7.01
N LEU A 123 -4.01 -8.05 5.68
CA LEU A 123 -2.99 -8.71 4.85
C LEU A 123 -1.61 -8.07 5.01
N GLU A 124 -1.53 -6.74 5.02
CA GLU A 124 -0.26 -6.04 5.23
C GLU A 124 0.27 -6.23 6.65
N ALA A 125 -0.61 -6.32 7.66
CA ALA A 125 -0.20 -6.61 9.03
C ALA A 125 0.49 -7.98 9.16
N GLN A 126 0.02 -9.00 8.43
CA GLN A 126 0.72 -10.29 8.37
C GLN A 126 2.09 -10.18 7.70
N ARG A 127 2.21 -9.41 6.61
CA ARG A 127 3.47 -9.22 5.88
C ARG A 127 4.52 -8.49 6.71
N PHE A 128 4.10 -7.57 7.57
CA PHE A 128 4.96 -6.74 8.41
C PHE A 128 4.92 -7.14 9.90
N ALA A 129 4.66 -8.42 10.21
CA ALA A 129 4.59 -8.92 11.59
C ALA A 129 5.80 -8.52 12.45
N ASP A 130 7.01 -8.57 11.89
CA ASP A 130 8.26 -8.20 12.58
C ASP A 130 8.33 -6.72 12.99
N VAL A 131 7.60 -5.84 12.29
CA VAL A 131 7.54 -4.41 12.62
C VAL A 131 6.77 -4.21 13.93
N PHE A 132 5.73 -5.01 14.18
CA PHE A 132 4.94 -4.93 15.41
C PHE A 132 5.72 -5.35 16.66
N ALA A 133 6.70 -6.24 16.51
CA ALA A 133 7.57 -6.65 17.62
C ALA A 133 8.38 -5.47 18.20
N ASN A 134 8.65 -4.44 17.39
CA ASN A 134 9.40 -3.24 17.78
C ASN A 134 8.55 -1.97 17.78
N ALA A 135 7.22 -2.12 17.71
CA ALA A 135 6.32 -0.98 17.68
C ALA A 135 6.36 -0.20 19.01
N ASN A 136 6.24 1.12 18.91
CA ASN A 136 6.11 1.97 20.10
C ASN A 136 4.64 2.05 20.55
N GLU A 137 4.44 2.27 21.85
CA GLU A 137 3.15 2.52 22.46
C GLU A 137 2.39 3.64 21.75
N LEU A 138 1.08 3.45 21.61
CA LEU A 138 0.19 4.38 20.92
C LEU A 138 -0.75 5.02 21.94
N ARG A 139 -0.93 6.33 21.83
CA ARG A 139 -1.87 7.10 22.66
C ARG A 139 -2.89 7.79 21.80
N LEU A 140 -4.17 7.60 22.12
CA LEU A 140 -5.25 8.39 21.54
C LEU A 140 -5.26 9.78 22.15
N ARG A 141 -5.17 10.81 21.31
CA ARG A 141 -5.21 12.22 21.71
C ARG A 141 -6.60 12.77 21.50
N LEU A 142 -7.50 12.51 22.45
CA LEU A 142 -8.88 13.01 22.45
C LEU A 142 -8.99 14.55 22.46
N ASP A 143 -7.89 15.24 22.77
CA ASP A 143 -7.75 16.69 22.62
C ASP A 143 -7.48 17.15 21.18
N ILE A 144 -7.16 16.21 20.28
CA ILE A 144 -6.86 16.44 18.87
C ILE A 144 -7.83 15.59 18.03
N THR A 145 -9.00 16.17 17.75
CA THR A 145 -10.02 15.55 16.90
C THR A 145 -10.27 16.34 15.61
N SER A 146 -10.93 15.70 14.65
CA SER A 146 -11.37 16.33 13.40
C SER A 146 -12.56 15.58 12.81
N GLN A 147 -13.09 16.05 11.68
CA GLN A 147 -14.23 15.46 10.99
C GLN A 147 -13.87 15.08 9.55
N SER A 148 -14.53 14.06 9.01
CA SER A 148 -14.44 13.75 7.58
C SER A 148 -14.76 14.98 6.72
N GLY A 149 -13.93 15.23 5.71
CA GLY A 149 -13.98 16.39 4.82
C GLY A 149 -13.13 17.57 5.28
N MET A 150 -12.46 17.48 6.43
CA MET A 150 -11.63 18.55 6.97
C MET A 150 -10.14 18.20 6.86
N VAL A 151 -9.32 19.24 6.68
CA VAL A 151 -7.87 19.15 6.89
C VAL A 151 -7.64 18.88 8.39
N PRO A 152 -6.84 17.86 8.75
CA PRO A 152 -6.57 17.57 10.15
C PRO A 152 -5.79 18.72 10.83
N PRO A 153 -5.85 18.85 12.16
CA PRO A 153 -5.03 19.81 12.91
C PRO A 153 -3.54 19.41 12.96
N ARG A 154 -3.19 18.14 12.65
CA ARG A 154 -1.83 17.63 12.69
C ARG A 154 -1.62 16.57 11.61
N THR A 155 -0.41 16.48 11.06
CA THR A 155 -0.02 15.36 10.21
C THR A 155 0.15 14.08 11.03
N GLY A 156 -0.41 12.97 10.54
CA GLY A 156 -0.23 11.64 11.11
C GLY A 156 -1.44 10.74 10.93
N VAL A 157 -1.53 9.71 11.77
CA VAL A 157 -2.59 8.70 11.71
C VAL A 157 -3.76 9.10 12.59
N TYR A 158 -4.96 8.87 12.07
CA TYR A 158 -6.22 9.12 12.72
C TYR A 158 -7.07 7.84 12.77
N LEU A 159 -7.73 7.63 13.91
CA LEU A 159 -8.72 6.56 14.09
C LEU A 159 -10.13 7.11 14.14
N PRO A 160 -11.13 6.38 13.62
CA PRO A 160 -12.52 6.76 13.77
C PRO A 160 -12.98 6.56 15.22
N LEU A 161 -13.60 7.58 15.81
CA LEU A 161 -14.10 7.54 17.19
C LEU A 161 -15.48 6.89 17.33
N ASP A 162 -16.31 7.02 16.30
CA ASP A 162 -17.71 6.59 16.32
C ASP A 162 -17.94 5.23 15.63
N ASP A 163 -16.89 4.62 15.08
CA ASP A 163 -16.95 3.35 14.35
C ASP A 163 -15.84 2.38 14.81
N PRO A 164 -16.16 1.32 15.58
CA PRO A 164 -15.17 0.35 16.04
C PRO A 164 -14.62 -0.55 14.93
N HIS A 165 -15.19 -0.51 13.72
CA HIS A 165 -14.72 -1.26 12.54
C HIS A 165 -14.18 -0.33 11.46
N GLY A 166 -14.06 0.95 11.78
CA GLY A 166 -13.59 1.94 10.85
C GLY A 166 -12.07 1.87 10.63
N THR A 167 -11.66 2.03 9.38
CA THR A 167 -10.26 1.91 8.98
C THR A 167 -9.47 3.20 9.31
N PRO A 168 -8.27 3.08 9.92
CA PRO A 168 -7.37 4.21 10.14
C PRO A 168 -7.02 4.98 8.86
N GLN A 169 -6.72 6.28 8.98
CA GLN A 169 -6.22 7.08 7.87
C GLN A 169 -4.99 7.90 8.26
N PHE A 170 -3.98 7.90 7.40
CA PHE A 170 -2.92 8.89 7.44
C PHE A 170 -3.34 10.16 6.70
N CYS A 171 -3.15 11.33 7.32
CA CYS A 171 -3.53 12.62 6.77
C CYS A 171 -2.46 13.67 7.11
N TRP A 172 -2.42 14.78 6.37
CA TRP A 172 -1.38 15.81 6.50
C TRP A 172 -1.89 17.22 6.28
N THR A 173 -1.14 18.19 6.79
CA THR A 173 -1.52 19.61 6.82
C THR A 173 -0.94 20.45 5.69
N GLY A 174 0.18 20.03 5.07
CA GLY A 174 0.83 20.79 4.00
C GLY A 174 0.00 20.82 2.73
N GLU A 175 0.15 21.86 1.90
CA GLU A 175 -0.64 22.02 0.67
C GLU A 175 0.04 21.35 -0.55
N PRO A 176 -0.68 20.57 -1.38
CA PRO A 176 -2.11 20.24 -1.26
C PRO A 176 -2.42 19.36 -0.05
N SER A 177 -3.44 19.74 0.72
CA SER A 177 -3.78 19.11 2.00
C SER A 177 -4.32 17.69 1.87
N GLY A 178 -3.94 16.85 2.83
CA GLY A 178 -4.40 15.48 2.98
C GLY A 178 -5.62 15.41 3.87
N GLU A 179 -6.76 15.90 3.40
CA GLU A 179 -8.03 15.88 4.15
C GLU A 179 -8.38 14.47 4.66
N LEU A 180 -9.01 14.43 5.83
CA LEU A 180 -9.64 13.20 6.33
C LEU A 180 -10.83 12.86 5.45
N LYS A 181 -10.84 11.67 4.84
CA LYS A 181 -11.95 11.25 3.98
C LYS A 181 -13.04 10.58 4.80
N LYS A 182 -14.08 10.07 4.14
CA LYS A 182 -15.03 9.18 4.82
C LYS A 182 -14.29 7.95 5.31
N CYS A 183 -14.71 7.40 6.44
CA CYS A 183 -14.17 6.17 6.97
C CYS A 183 -14.65 4.99 6.12
N SER A 184 -13.71 4.12 5.72
CA SER A 184 -14.03 2.79 5.18
C SER A 184 -14.37 1.88 6.36
N THR A 185 -15.52 1.23 6.31
CA THR A 185 -16.05 0.37 7.39
C THR A 185 -16.89 -0.75 6.80
N PHE A 186 -17.26 -1.73 7.62
CA PHE A 186 -18.11 -2.83 7.16
C PHE A 186 -19.54 -2.39 6.86
N ASN A 187 -20.08 -2.93 5.77
CA ASN A 187 -21.52 -2.98 5.54
C ASN A 187 -22.12 -4.23 6.18
N ASP A 188 -23.41 -4.50 5.93
CA ASP A 188 -24.11 -5.65 6.51
C ASP A 188 -23.42 -6.99 6.19
N LEU A 189 -22.94 -7.19 4.95
CA LEU A 189 -22.21 -8.40 4.56
C LEU A 189 -20.87 -8.53 5.31
N GLY A 190 -20.13 -7.42 5.45
CA GLY A 190 -18.87 -7.40 6.20
C GLY A 190 -19.07 -7.68 7.69
N LEU A 191 -20.12 -7.12 8.29
CA LEU A 191 -20.49 -7.38 9.69
C LEU A 191 -20.94 -8.83 9.89
N GLU A 192 -21.68 -9.40 8.93
CA GLU A 192 -22.09 -10.80 8.97
C GLU A 192 -20.90 -11.75 8.81
N ALA A 193 -19.96 -11.44 7.92
CA ALA A 193 -18.71 -12.17 7.77
C ALA A 193 -17.89 -12.14 9.07
N LEU A 194 -17.73 -10.95 9.67
CA LEU A 194 -17.06 -10.79 10.95
C LEU A 194 -17.72 -11.60 12.07
N ALA A 195 -19.06 -11.57 12.15
CA ALA A 195 -19.81 -12.31 13.17
C ALA A 195 -19.74 -13.84 12.98
N SER A 196 -19.69 -14.30 11.72
CA SER A 196 -19.70 -15.73 11.38
C SER A 196 -18.33 -16.38 11.48
N VAL A 197 -17.29 -15.69 11.01
CA VAL A 197 -15.91 -16.20 10.92
C VAL A 197 -15.11 -15.85 12.17
N GLY A 198 -15.40 -14.70 12.79
CA GLY A 198 -14.65 -14.18 13.93
C GLY A 198 -13.42 -13.38 13.51
N ARG A 199 -13.03 -12.39 14.34
CA ARG A 199 -12.01 -11.38 14.00
C ARG A 199 -10.64 -11.99 13.65
N GLU A 200 -10.21 -13.03 14.35
CA GLU A 200 -8.87 -13.62 14.15
C GLU A 200 -8.77 -14.41 12.84
N ALA A 201 -9.88 -15.01 12.38
CA ALA A 201 -9.93 -15.82 11.18
C ALA A 201 -10.40 -15.02 9.94
N LEU A 202 -11.08 -13.90 10.16
CA LEU A 202 -11.59 -13.05 9.09
C LEU A 202 -10.44 -12.63 8.16
N TRP A 203 -10.63 -12.85 6.86
CA TRP A 203 -9.65 -12.61 5.77
C TRP A 203 -8.49 -13.59 5.65
N LEU A 204 -8.19 -14.36 6.70
CA LEU A 204 -6.95 -15.12 6.82
C LEU A 204 -7.16 -16.64 6.80
N ASP A 205 -8.34 -17.10 7.20
CA ASP A 205 -8.71 -18.51 7.14
C ASP A 205 -9.53 -18.80 5.87
N ASP A 206 -8.84 -19.30 4.85
CA ASP A 206 -9.44 -19.64 3.56
C ASP A 206 -10.60 -20.65 3.69
N TYR A 207 -10.51 -21.58 4.63
CA TYR A 207 -11.57 -22.57 4.84
C TYR A 207 -12.81 -21.91 5.41
N CYS A 208 -12.68 -21.12 6.47
CA CYS A 208 -13.82 -20.43 7.09
C CYS A 208 -14.43 -19.40 6.14
N MET A 209 -13.61 -18.65 5.41
CA MET A 209 -14.07 -17.70 4.40
C MET A 209 -14.77 -18.41 3.24
N ASN A 210 -14.26 -19.55 2.77
CA ASN A 210 -14.93 -20.34 1.74
C ASN A 210 -16.28 -20.87 2.23
N GLN A 211 -16.37 -21.39 3.45
CA GLN A 211 -17.64 -21.82 4.04
C GLN A 211 -18.66 -20.67 4.10
N PHE A 212 -18.22 -19.47 4.47
CA PHE A 212 -19.06 -18.27 4.43
C PHE A 212 -19.56 -17.97 3.02
N VAL A 213 -18.69 -18.00 2.00
CA VAL A 213 -19.11 -17.80 0.60
C VAL A 213 -20.10 -18.88 0.14
N GLN A 214 -19.87 -20.15 0.48
CA GLN A 214 -20.75 -21.25 0.08
C GLN A 214 -22.14 -21.16 0.73
N SER A 215 -22.25 -20.61 1.94
CA SER A 215 -23.56 -20.37 2.57
C SER A 215 -24.28 -19.13 2.02
N HIS A 216 -23.58 -18.23 1.31
CA HIS A 216 -24.10 -16.97 0.79
C HIS A 216 -24.11 -16.88 -0.75
N LEU A 217 -24.16 -18.01 -1.47
CA LEU A 217 -24.15 -18.05 -2.95
C LEU A 217 -25.30 -17.29 -3.63
N GLN A 218 -26.38 -17.01 -2.89
CA GLN A 218 -27.54 -16.25 -3.36
C GLN A 218 -27.50 -14.78 -2.96
N ASP A 219 -26.47 -14.36 -2.22
CA ASP A 219 -26.30 -12.97 -1.84
C ASP A 219 -26.13 -12.09 -3.10
N PRO A 220 -26.93 -11.02 -3.24
CA PRO A 220 -26.90 -10.18 -4.44
C PRO A 220 -25.61 -9.37 -4.59
N LEU A 221 -24.94 -8.99 -3.49
CA LEU A 221 -23.68 -8.25 -3.53
C LEU A 221 -22.56 -9.15 -4.04
N LEU A 222 -22.45 -10.38 -3.51
CA LEU A 222 -21.45 -11.34 -3.99
C LEU A 222 -21.64 -11.66 -5.48
N ARG A 223 -22.89 -11.89 -5.92
CA ARG A 223 -23.19 -12.20 -7.32
C ARG A 223 -22.98 -11.04 -8.29
N ALA A 224 -22.99 -9.80 -7.79
CA ALA A 224 -22.72 -8.61 -8.57
C ALA A 224 -21.21 -8.42 -8.84
N ASP A 225 -20.34 -9.12 -8.10
CA ASP A 225 -18.90 -9.05 -8.29
C ASP A 225 -18.50 -9.56 -9.69
N PRO A 226 -17.73 -8.78 -10.47
CA PRO A 226 -17.29 -9.18 -11.82
C PRO A 226 -16.51 -10.49 -11.86
N TYR A 227 -15.82 -10.83 -10.76
CA TYR A 227 -14.98 -12.01 -10.63
C TYR A 227 -15.67 -13.13 -9.83
N PHE A 228 -16.98 -13.02 -9.56
CA PHE A 228 -17.73 -14.01 -8.78
C PHE A 228 -17.52 -15.43 -9.31
N LYS A 229 -17.68 -15.64 -10.63
CA LYS A 229 -17.58 -16.97 -11.25
C LYS A 229 -16.20 -17.61 -11.08
N ASP A 230 -15.16 -16.79 -11.11
CA ASP A 230 -13.78 -17.23 -11.01
C ASP A 230 -13.40 -17.47 -9.53
N SER A 231 -13.95 -16.66 -8.61
CA SER A 231 -13.61 -16.70 -7.19
C SER A 231 -14.45 -17.68 -6.37
N VAL A 232 -15.70 -17.95 -6.75
CA VAL A 232 -16.67 -18.66 -5.89
C VAL A 232 -16.30 -20.11 -5.59
N ASN A 233 -15.54 -20.75 -6.48
CA ASN A 233 -15.11 -22.15 -6.32
C ASN A 233 -13.66 -22.28 -5.87
N ASP A 234 -12.96 -21.15 -5.66
CA ASP A 234 -11.57 -21.12 -5.25
C ASP A 234 -11.49 -20.66 -3.79
N PRO A 235 -11.13 -21.57 -2.84
CA PRO A 235 -10.99 -21.22 -1.44
C PRO A 235 -10.03 -20.05 -1.18
N GLU A 236 -8.94 -19.96 -1.93
CA GLU A 236 -7.92 -18.90 -1.75
C GLU A 236 -8.45 -17.52 -2.18
N LEU A 237 -9.48 -17.49 -3.03
CA LEU A 237 -10.11 -16.24 -3.49
C LEU A 237 -11.36 -15.86 -2.69
N ALA A 238 -11.81 -16.72 -1.77
CA ALA A 238 -13.05 -16.49 -1.01
C ALA A 238 -12.99 -15.20 -0.17
N ALA A 239 -11.87 -14.97 0.52
CA ALA A 239 -11.67 -13.77 1.32
C ALA A 239 -11.72 -12.50 0.46
N SER A 240 -11.00 -12.50 -0.67
CA SER A 240 -10.99 -11.37 -1.61
C SER A 240 -12.37 -11.12 -2.24
N LEU A 241 -13.11 -12.17 -2.57
CA LEU A 241 -14.47 -12.05 -3.10
C LEU A 241 -15.40 -11.31 -2.14
N VAL A 242 -15.37 -11.68 -0.86
CA VAL A 242 -16.16 -11.02 0.18
C VAL A 242 -15.67 -9.59 0.37
N ALA A 243 -14.35 -9.38 0.51
CA ALA A 243 -13.76 -8.07 0.77
C ALA A 243 -14.17 -7.01 -0.28
N ARG A 244 -14.19 -7.36 -1.58
CA ARG A 244 -14.62 -6.42 -2.65
C ARG A 244 -16.05 -5.89 -2.49
N GLN A 245 -16.88 -6.58 -1.70
CA GLN A 245 -18.30 -6.26 -1.49
C GLN A 245 -18.65 -5.96 -0.03
N ALA A 246 -17.72 -6.11 0.91
CA ALA A 246 -17.97 -6.04 2.36
C ALA A 246 -17.88 -4.64 2.97
N PHE A 247 -17.44 -3.65 2.19
CA PHE A 247 -17.16 -2.30 2.70
C PHE A 247 -18.18 -1.27 2.24
N THR A 248 -18.37 -0.26 3.07
CA THR A 248 -19.07 0.98 2.77
C THR A 248 -18.27 2.16 3.29
N SER A 249 -18.72 3.37 3.02
CA SER A 249 -18.09 4.59 3.53
C SER A 249 -19.08 5.50 4.24
N ARG A 250 -18.66 6.06 5.37
CA ARG A 250 -19.46 7.02 6.15
C ARG A 250 -18.60 8.15 6.70
N SER A 251 -19.20 9.31 6.92
CA SER A 251 -18.52 10.38 7.66
C SER A 251 -18.40 9.98 9.12
N CYS A 252 -17.30 10.34 9.77
CA CYS A 252 -17.08 10.11 11.20
C CYS A 252 -16.29 11.24 11.87
N GLU A 253 -16.29 11.22 13.20
CA GLU A 253 -15.29 11.92 14.00
C GLU A 253 -13.99 11.11 14.06
N TRP A 254 -12.86 11.80 13.99
CA TRP A 254 -11.53 11.22 13.98
C TRP A 254 -10.72 11.68 15.19
N VAL A 255 -9.90 10.80 15.75
CA VAL A 255 -8.94 11.11 16.82
C VAL A 255 -7.51 10.87 16.35
N TYR A 256 -6.61 11.78 16.67
CA TYR A 256 -5.19 11.61 16.37
C TYR A 256 -4.56 10.50 17.23
N VAL A 257 -3.73 9.68 16.60
CA VAL A 257 -2.91 8.67 17.26
C VAL A 257 -1.49 9.19 17.40
N GLU A 258 -1.04 9.37 18.64
CA GLU A 258 0.33 9.75 18.96
C GLU A 258 1.16 8.49 19.21
N GLN A 259 2.29 8.37 18.51
CA GLN A 259 3.29 7.34 18.79
C GLN A 259 4.25 7.83 19.88
N LEU A 260 4.36 7.07 20.97
CA LEU A 260 5.21 7.39 22.11
C LEU A 260 6.63 6.84 21.88
N HIS A 261 7.43 7.58 21.11
CA HIS A 261 8.78 7.15 20.75
C HIS A 261 9.63 6.75 21.97
N GLY A 262 10.27 5.58 21.88
CA GLY A 262 11.14 5.05 22.94
C GLY A 262 10.40 4.28 24.04
N GLN A 263 9.08 4.11 23.91
CA GLN A 263 8.27 3.26 24.77
C GLN A 263 7.80 2.08 23.94
N PRO A 264 8.45 0.89 24.00
CA PRO A 264 7.99 -0.27 23.25
C PRO A 264 6.61 -0.72 23.76
N ILE A 265 5.76 -1.22 22.87
CA ILE A 265 4.48 -1.83 23.26
C ILE A 265 4.76 -3.02 24.17
N ASP A 266 4.10 -3.06 25.33
CA ASP A 266 4.04 -4.25 26.16
C ASP A 266 2.88 -5.15 25.71
N TRP A 267 3.21 -6.17 24.92
CA TRP A 267 2.24 -7.16 24.46
C TRP A 267 1.81 -8.16 25.55
N SER A 268 2.40 -8.09 26.76
CA SER A 268 2.09 -9.02 27.87
C SER A 268 0.77 -8.73 28.59
N GLU A 269 0.16 -7.57 28.37
CA GLU A 269 -1.14 -7.18 28.96
C GLU A 269 -2.38 -7.60 28.12
N ASN A 270 -2.25 -8.56 27.18
CA ASN A 270 -3.40 -9.19 26.51
C ASN A 270 -3.83 -10.47 27.25
N PRO A 271 -4.97 -10.51 27.97
CA PRO A 271 -5.44 -11.70 28.66
C PRO A 271 -6.08 -12.77 27.75
N SER A 272 -5.75 -12.82 26.45
CA SER A 272 -6.20 -13.86 25.51
C SER A 272 -5.12 -14.88 25.12
N HIS A 273 -3.93 -14.86 25.73
CA HIS A 273 -2.91 -15.89 25.54
C HIS A 273 -2.50 -16.58 26.84
N ALA A 274 -3.48 -17.13 27.56
CA ALA A 274 -3.24 -18.22 28.50
C ALA A 274 -4.32 -19.30 28.25
N GLY A 275 -3.88 -20.44 27.74
CA GLY A 275 -4.75 -21.42 27.09
C GLY A 275 -5.79 -22.10 27.97
N THR A 276 -6.83 -22.57 27.28
CA THR A 276 -7.46 -23.90 27.40
C THR A 276 -8.16 -24.21 26.10
#